data_AF-A0A3D4YQJ2-F1
#
_entry.id   AF-A0A3D4YQJ2-F1
#
_cell.length_a   1.000
_cell.length_b   1.000
_cell.length_c   1.000
_cell.angle_alpha   90.00
_cell.angle_beta   90.00
_cell.angle_gamma   90.00
#
_symmetry.space_group_name_H-M   'P 1'
#
loop_
_entity.id
_entity.type
_entity.pdbx_description
1 polymer ?
#
loop_
_entity_poly.entity_id
_entity_poly.type
_entity_poly.pdbx_seq_one_letter_code
_entity_poly.pdbx_strand_id
1 'polypeptide(L)'
;MPQMNRREAVKATTALVSSVLLTSNGFLIACARDANIAAGKALTLDDQSLIEEIADTLLPTTPSSPGAKAAGAGAAINLLLTDCYEPDQQKRVVDGLKEFRSMCRQRCGDNFASLPQKDREQVLREVDTEAGKAGPTHYFGFVRQLSLQAYFSSEIGMTKALRYVMVPGKWVGCVPLSPGQPAWG
;
A
#
# COMPACT_ATOMS: atom_id res chain seq x y z
N MET A 1 -35.91 56.81 3.92
CA MET A 1 -35.73 55.37 3.63
C MET A 1 -36.90 54.63 4.23
N PRO A 2 -37.68 53.82 3.49
CA PRO A 2 -38.78 53.09 4.09
C PRO A 2 -38.24 52.09 5.11
N GLN A 3 -38.90 51.94 6.27
CA GLN A 3 -38.49 50.96 7.28
C GLN A 3 -38.70 49.54 6.74
N MET A 4 -37.61 48.78 6.69
CA MET A 4 -37.60 47.42 6.16
C MET A 4 -38.35 46.48 7.11
N ASN A 5 -39.45 45.89 6.63
CA ASN A 5 -40.23 44.92 7.41
C ASN A 5 -39.52 43.55 7.42
N ARG A 6 -39.65 42.77 8.50
CA ARG A 6 -38.93 41.49 8.68
C ARG A 6 -39.08 40.52 7.49
N ARG A 7 -40.23 40.55 6.82
CA ARG A 7 -40.52 39.73 5.62
C ARG A 7 -39.68 40.15 4.41
N GLU A 8 -39.37 41.43 4.26
CA GLU A 8 -38.53 41.97 3.18
C GLU A 8 -37.07 41.58 3.40
N ALA A 9 -36.62 41.66 4.65
CA ALA A 9 -35.26 41.26 5.04
C ALA A 9 -35.02 39.77 4.79
N VAL A 10 -35.98 38.91 5.15
CA VAL A 10 -35.90 37.45 4.90
C VAL A 10 -35.88 37.16 3.39
N LYS A 11 -36.72 37.81 2.59
CA LYS A 11 -36.71 37.62 1.12
C LYS A 11 -35.39 38.06 0.48
N ALA A 12 -34.84 39.19 0.92
CA ALA A 12 -33.56 39.70 0.42
C ALA A 12 -32.39 38.79 0.80
N THR A 13 -32.38 38.23 2.02
CA THR A 13 -31.34 37.26 2.43
C THR A 13 -31.48 35.93 1.71
N THR A 14 -32.69 35.41 1.49
CA THR A 14 -32.87 34.17 0.70
C THR A 14 -32.42 34.33 -0.75
N ALA A 15 -32.67 35.50 -1.38
CA ALA A 15 -32.22 35.77 -2.75
C ALA A 15 -30.70 35.81 -2.89
N LEU A 16 -29.98 36.36 -1.90
CA LEU A 16 -28.51 36.45 -1.90
C LEU A 16 -27.81 35.12 -1.62
N VAL A 17 -28.42 34.23 -0.83
CA VAL A 17 -27.85 32.89 -0.58
C VAL A 17 -28.09 31.95 -1.76
N SER A 18 -29.20 32.13 -2.49
CA SER A 18 -29.55 31.29 -3.64
C SER A 18 -28.65 31.52 -4.86
N SER A 19 -28.05 32.70 -5.00
CA SER A 19 -27.18 33.04 -6.14
C SER A 19 -25.75 32.49 -6.02
N VAL A 20 -25.32 32.05 -4.84
CA VAL A 20 -23.98 31.47 -4.61
C VAL A 20 -23.92 29.97 -4.95
N LEU A 21 -25.06 29.28 -5.05
CA LEU A 21 -25.10 27.83 -5.26
C LEU A 21 -25.01 27.40 -6.73
N LEU A 22 -24.98 28.31 -7.70
CA LEU A 22 -24.99 27.99 -9.14
C LEU A 22 -23.66 28.19 -9.88
N THR A 23 -22.57 28.56 -9.19
CA THR A 23 -21.23 28.71 -9.82
C THR A 23 -20.11 27.90 -9.17
N SER A 24 -20.41 27.06 -8.16
CA SER A 24 -19.37 26.37 -7.37
C SER A 24 -18.95 24.98 -7.86
N ASN A 25 -19.39 24.52 -9.04
CA ASN A 25 -18.84 23.29 -9.63
C ASN A 25 -17.34 23.40 -9.97
N GLY A 26 -16.77 24.61 -10.01
CA GLY A 26 -15.32 24.81 -10.23
C GLY A 26 -14.47 24.78 -8.95
N PHE A 27 -15.06 25.03 -7.77
CA PHE A 27 -14.28 25.13 -6.52
C PHE A 27 -14.17 23.79 -5.78
N LEU A 28 -15.09 22.86 -6.03
CA LEU A 28 -15.04 21.50 -5.47
C LEU A 28 -14.10 20.55 -6.25
N ILE A 29 -13.46 21.02 -7.33
CA ILE A 29 -12.48 20.24 -8.10
C ILE A 29 -11.09 20.26 -7.42
N ALA A 30 -10.82 21.18 -6.48
CA ALA A 30 -9.56 21.19 -5.75
C ALA A 30 -9.40 20.03 -4.73
N CYS A 31 -10.50 19.32 -4.41
CA CYS A 31 -10.49 18.10 -3.58
C CYS A 31 -10.87 16.85 -4.38
N ALA A 32 -11.24 16.98 -5.65
CA ALA A 32 -11.19 15.85 -6.55
C ALA A 32 -9.70 15.58 -6.75
N ARG A 33 -9.16 14.63 -5.97
CA ARG A 33 -7.90 13.95 -6.31
C ARG A 33 -7.90 13.76 -7.81
N ASP A 34 -6.92 14.34 -8.49
CA ASP A 34 -6.69 14.03 -9.89
C ASP A 34 -6.85 12.52 -10.05
N ALA A 35 -7.81 12.08 -10.85
CA ALA A 35 -7.87 10.69 -11.28
C ALA A 35 -6.60 10.31 -12.07
N ASN A 36 -5.76 11.30 -12.37
CA ASN A 36 -4.33 11.17 -12.64
C ASN A 36 -3.48 11.12 -11.35
N ILE A 37 -3.85 10.29 -10.37
CA ILE A 37 -2.82 9.49 -9.72
C ILE A 37 -2.37 8.56 -10.86
N ALA A 38 -1.43 9.04 -11.67
CA ALA A 38 -0.75 8.18 -12.60
C ALA A 38 -0.21 7.05 -11.74
N ALA A 39 -0.85 5.88 -11.82
CA ALA A 39 -0.39 4.66 -11.20
C ALA A 39 1.12 4.63 -11.43
N GLY A 40 1.87 4.55 -10.33
CA GLY A 40 3.30 4.83 -10.32
C GLY A 40 3.98 4.25 -11.55
N LYS A 41 4.66 5.09 -12.35
CA LYS A 41 5.23 4.68 -13.64
C LYS A 41 6.44 3.74 -13.48
N ALA A 42 6.90 3.50 -12.25
CA ALA A 42 8.05 2.64 -11.99
C ALA A 42 7.76 1.17 -12.36
N LEU A 43 6.57 0.67 -12.10
CA LEU A 43 6.18 -0.71 -12.39
C LEU A 43 5.06 -0.81 -13.42
N THR A 44 5.14 -1.81 -14.30
CA THR A 44 4.01 -2.19 -15.14
C THR A 44 2.90 -2.86 -14.30
N LEU A 45 1.69 -2.98 -14.83
CA LEU A 45 0.61 -3.71 -14.15
C LEU A 45 0.98 -5.18 -13.86
N ASP A 46 1.74 -5.81 -14.76
CA ASP A 46 2.22 -7.18 -14.58
C ASP A 46 3.30 -7.26 -13.50
N ASP A 47 4.16 -6.24 -13.38
CA ASP A 47 5.17 -6.14 -12.31
C ASP A 47 4.52 -5.91 -10.95
N GLN A 48 3.53 -5.03 -10.90
CA GLN A 48 2.75 -4.79 -9.69
C GLN A 48 2.03 -6.06 -9.24
N SER A 49 1.38 -6.77 -10.17
CA SER A 49 0.70 -8.03 -9.86
C SER A 49 1.67 -9.10 -9.36
N LEU A 50 2.86 -9.21 -9.97
CA LEU A 50 3.89 -10.12 -9.50
C LEU A 50 4.40 -9.78 -8.09
N ILE A 51 4.70 -8.49 -7.82
CA ILE A 51 5.08 -8.05 -6.48
C ILE A 51 3.98 -8.35 -5.48
N GLU A 52 2.71 -8.18 -5.86
CA GLU A 52 1.59 -8.47 -4.97
C GLU A 52 1.53 -9.96 -4.59
N GLU A 53 1.77 -10.88 -5.52
CA GLU A 53 1.90 -12.32 -5.21
C GLU A 53 3.11 -12.62 -4.33
N ILE A 54 4.23 -11.93 -4.55
CA ILE A 54 5.44 -12.06 -3.72
C ILE A 54 5.13 -11.60 -2.30
N ALA A 55 4.53 -10.41 -2.15
CA ALA A 55 4.18 -9.83 -0.87
C ALA A 55 3.17 -10.71 -0.12
N ASP A 56 2.15 -11.24 -0.81
CA ASP A 56 1.16 -12.16 -0.20
C ASP A 56 1.77 -13.51 0.16
N THR A 57 2.77 -13.99 -0.57
CA THR A 57 3.52 -15.19 -0.17
C THR A 57 4.37 -14.93 1.08
N LEU A 58 4.94 -13.73 1.23
CA LEU A 58 5.69 -13.32 2.43
C LEU A 58 4.78 -13.11 3.65
N LEU A 59 3.59 -12.57 3.42
CA LEU A 59 2.61 -12.19 4.44
C LEU A 59 1.22 -12.72 4.04
N PRO A 60 1.01 -14.04 4.14
CA PRO A 60 -0.22 -14.67 3.67
C PRO A 60 -1.39 -14.36 4.59
N THR A 61 -2.60 -14.59 4.08
CA THR A 61 -3.81 -14.54 4.90
C THR A 61 -3.73 -15.60 6.01
N THR A 62 -3.97 -15.15 7.24
CA THR A 62 -4.07 -16.00 8.43
C THR A 62 -5.48 -15.91 9.00
N PRO A 63 -5.86 -16.78 9.96
CA PRO A 63 -7.15 -16.66 10.64
C PRO A 63 -7.36 -15.30 11.34
N SER A 64 -6.28 -14.67 11.82
CA SER A 64 -6.32 -13.40 12.55
C SER A 64 -6.24 -12.16 11.67
N SER A 65 -5.63 -12.25 10.48
CA SER A 65 -5.42 -11.09 9.61
C SER A 65 -5.42 -11.45 8.12
N PRO A 66 -6.12 -10.67 7.27
CA PRO A 66 -5.96 -10.75 5.82
C PRO A 66 -4.51 -10.51 5.37
N GLY A 67 -4.08 -11.15 4.28
CA GLY A 67 -2.70 -11.07 3.78
C GLY A 67 -2.35 -9.78 3.05
N ALA A 68 -1.11 -9.68 2.59
CA ALA A 68 -0.58 -8.47 1.95
C ALA A 68 -1.26 -8.10 0.63
N LYS A 69 -1.78 -9.08 -0.12
CA LYS A 69 -2.61 -8.77 -1.30
C LYS A 69 -3.91 -8.09 -0.89
N ALA A 70 -4.57 -8.58 0.16
CA ALA A 70 -5.79 -7.94 0.68
C ALA A 70 -5.51 -6.53 1.23
N ALA A 71 -4.28 -6.26 1.68
CA ALA A 71 -3.82 -4.94 2.11
C ALA A 71 -3.42 -4.01 0.95
N GLY A 72 -3.46 -4.47 -0.31
CA GLY A 72 -3.06 -3.66 -1.48
C GLY A 72 -1.55 -3.37 -1.53
N ALA A 73 -0.73 -4.28 -1.00
CA ALA A 73 0.72 -4.08 -0.90
C ALA A 73 1.37 -3.82 -2.26
N GLY A 74 0.93 -4.47 -3.34
CA GLY A 74 1.50 -4.25 -4.68
C GLY A 74 1.35 -2.80 -5.15
N ALA A 75 0.16 -2.22 -5.01
CA ALA A 75 -0.11 -0.84 -5.38
C ALA A 75 0.67 0.15 -4.49
N ALA A 76 0.74 -0.10 -3.18
CA ALA A 76 1.51 0.71 -2.25
C ALA A 76 3.01 0.69 -2.57
N ILE A 77 3.57 -0.47 -2.92
CA ILE A 77 4.97 -0.61 -3.32
C ILE A 77 5.25 0.17 -4.62
N ASN A 78 4.35 0.10 -5.61
CA ASN A 78 4.53 0.86 -6.85
C ASN A 78 4.53 2.38 -6.61
N LEU A 79 3.62 2.85 -5.73
CA LEU A 79 3.59 4.25 -5.30
C LEU A 79 4.90 4.66 -4.61
N LEU A 80 5.35 3.87 -3.62
CA LEU A 80 6.60 4.13 -2.90
C LEU A 80 7.80 4.18 -3.86
N LEU A 81 7.92 3.21 -4.76
CA LEU A 81 8.99 3.17 -5.77
C LEU A 81 8.98 4.39 -6.67
N THR A 82 7.81 4.85 -7.08
CA THR A 82 7.68 5.99 -8.00
C THR A 82 8.00 7.31 -7.31
N ASP A 83 7.52 7.50 -6.08
CA ASP A 83 7.54 8.80 -5.42
C ASP A 83 8.74 8.99 -4.47
N CYS A 84 9.35 7.89 -3.98
CA CYS A 84 10.33 7.95 -2.89
C CYS A 84 11.72 7.37 -3.22
N TYR A 85 11.91 6.76 -4.38
CA TYR A 85 13.17 6.07 -4.73
C TYR A 85 13.74 6.50 -6.07
N GLU A 86 15.07 6.48 -6.16
CA GLU A 86 15.81 6.95 -7.34
C GLU A 86 15.68 5.98 -8.53
N PRO A 87 15.85 6.47 -9.78
CA PRO A 87 15.72 5.66 -10.98
C PRO A 87 16.57 4.37 -10.99
N ASP A 88 17.77 4.41 -10.40
CA ASP A 88 18.64 3.23 -10.30
C ASP A 88 18.04 2.13 -9.42
N GLN A 89 17.32 2.51 -8.35
CA GLN A 89 16.63 1.57 -7.47
C GLN A 89 15.37 1.02 -8.15
N GLN A 90 14.61 1.87 -8.83
CA GLN A 90 13.46 1.44 -9.64
C GLN A 90 13.89 0.43 -10.70
N LYS A 91 14.94 0.75 -11.46
CA LYS A 91 15.51 -0.12 -12.49
C LYS A 91 15.99 -1.45 -11.92
N ARG A 92 16.69 -1.45 -10.78
CA ARG A 92 17.11 -2.68 -10.09
C ARG A 92 15.93 -3.60 -9.77
N VAL A 93 14.82 -3.04 -9.30
CA VAL A 93 13.61 -3.84 -9.01
C VAL A 93 13.02 -4.39 -10.29
N VAL A 94 12.82 -3.56 -11.32
CA VAL A 94 12.25 -4.00 -12.60
C VAL A 94 13.08 -5.10 -13.27
N ASP A 95 14.40 -4.90 -13.33
CA ASP A 95 15.32 -5.88 -13.91
C ASP A 95 15.31 -7.20 -13.09
N GLY A 96 15.29 -7.09 -11.76
CA GLY A 96 15.18 -8.24 -10.85
C GLY A 96 13.87 -9.02 -11.00
N LEU A 97 12.73 -8.34 -11.17
CA LEU A 97 11.44 -9.00 -11.44
C LEU A 97 11.43 -9.71 -12.80
N LYS A 98 12.09 -9.13 -13.81
CA LYS A 98 12.25 -9.77 -15.12
C LYS A 98 13.08 -11.05 -15.01
N GLU A 99 14.18 -11.01 -14.29
CA GLU A 99 15.02 -12.18 -14.01
C GLU A 99 14.25 -13.24 -13.24
N PHE A 100 13.52 -12.85 -12.19
CA PHE A 100 12.69 -13.74 -11.39
C PHE A 100 11.63 -14.48 -12.21
N ARG A 101 10.93 -13.78 -13.13
CA ARG A 101 9.97 -14.44 -14.04
C ARG A 101 10.65 -15.46 -14.93
N SER A 102 11.81 -15.11 -15.48
CA SER A 102 12.60 -16.03 -16.32
C SER A 102 13.00 -17.27 -15.53
N MET A 103 13.49 -17.09 -14.30
CA MET A 103 13.83 -18.18 -13.39
C MET A 103 12.62 -19.08 -13.10
N CYS A 104 11.45 -18.51 -12.77
CA CYS A 104 10.24 -19.30 -12.49
C CYS A 104 9.82 -20.14 -13.71
N ARG A 105 9.81 -19.55 -14.91
CA ARG A 105 9.48 -20.28 -16.14
C ARG A 105 10.47 -21.40 -16.45
N GLN A 106 11.76 -21.18 -16.20
CA GLN A 106 12.81 -22.17 -16.46
C GLN A 106 12.84 -23.29 -15.42
N ARG A 107 12.71 -22.97 -14.14
CA ARG A 107 12.87 -23.92 -13.04
C ARG A 107 11.56 -24.60 -12.65
N CYS A 108 10.45 -23.88 -12.71
CA CYS A 108 9.15 -24.35 -12.24
C CYS A 108 8.18 -24.67 -13.39
N GLY A 109 8.50 -24.28 -14.64
CA GLY A 109 7.66 -24.54 -15.81
C GLY A 109 6.40 -23.68 -15.90
N ASP A 110 6.15 -22.78 -14.96
CA ASP A 110 4.95 -21.95 -14.88
C ASP A 110 5.27 -20.54 -14.30
N ASN A 111 4.28 -19.66 -14.30
CA ASN A 111 4.33 -18.37 -13.64
C ASN A 111 4.24 -18.54 -12.11
N PHE A 112 4.91 -17.66 -11.37
CA PHE A 112 4.98 -17.70 -9.91
C PHE A 112 3.59 -17.78 -9.23
N ALA A 113 2.61 -17.01 -9.72
CA ALA A 113 1.25 -16.98 -9.18
C ALA A 113 0.51 -18.33 -9.29
N SER A 114 0.82 -19.11 -10.33
CA SER A 114 0.21 -20.42 -10.58
C SER A 114 0.72 -21.51 -9.63
N LEU A 115 1.89 -21.30 -9.01
CA LEU A 115 2.52 -22.30 -8.15
C LEU A 115 1.71 -22.49 -6.86
N PRO A 116 1.66 -23.72 -6.31
CA PRO A 116 1.15 -23.96 -4.96
C PRO A 116 1.87 -23.10 -3.93
N GLN A 117 1.18 -22.71 -2.85
CA GLN A 117 1.75 -21.81 -1.83
C GLN A 117 3.09 -22.32 -1.27
N LYS A 118 3.18 -23.61 -0.95
CA LYS A 118 4.41 -24.22 -0.42
C LYS A 118 5.59 -24.06 -1.38
N ASP A 119 5.35 -24.16 -2.68
CA ASP A 119 6.37 -24.05 -3.72
C ASP A 119 6.77 -22.59 -3.93
N ARG A 120 5.80 -21.65 -3.88
CA ARG A 120 6.09 -20.20 -3.88
C ARG A 120 7.01 -19.82 -2.74
N GLU A 121 6.72 -20.28 -1.53
CA GLU A 121 7.54 -20.00 -0.36
C GLU A 121 8.95 -20.60 -0.49
N GLN A 122 9.07 -21.80 -1.06
CA GLN A 122 10.36 -22.43 -1.31
C GLN A 122 11.21 -21.61 -2.30
N VAL A 123 10.62 -21.18 -3.41
CA VAL A 123 11.28 -20.31 -4.39
C VAL A 123 11.74 -19.00 -3.73
N LEU A 124 10.89 -18.35 -2.93
CA LEU A 124 11.27 -17.12 -2.24
C LEU A 124 12.39 -17.32 -1.20
N ARG A 125 12.42 -18.47 -0.50
CA ARG A 125 13.51 -18.82 0.43
C ARG A 125 14.86 -18.97 -0.29
N GLU A 126 14.86 -19.57 -1.48
CA GLU A 126 16.06 -19.70 -2.30
C GLU A 126 16.56 -18.33 -2.78
N VAL A 127 15.65 -17.51 -3.30
CA VAL A 127 15.98 -16.13 -3.73
C VAL A 127 16.47 -15.27 -2.57
N ASP A 128 15.91 -15.43 -1.36
CA ASP A 128 16.40 -14.74 -0.15
C ASP A 128 17.82 -15.18 0.22
N THR A 129 18.12 -16.47 0.06
CA THR A 129 19.46 -17.02 0.31
C THR A 129 20.48 -16.49 -0.70
N GLU A 130 20.10 -16.39 -1.97
CA GLU A 130 20.91 -15.77 -3.02
C GLU A 130 21.14 -14.27 -2.72
N ALA A 131 20.09 -13.55 -2.31
CA ALA A 131 20.17 -12.15 -1.91
C ALA A 131 21.13 -11.93 -0.73
N GLY A 132 21.10 -12.81 0.28
CA GLY A 132 21.99 -12.76 1.42
C GLY A 132 23.48 -12.90 1.06
N LYS A 133 23.79 -13.66 0.00
CA LYS A 133 25.16 -13.82 -0.52
C LYS A 133 25.59 -12.64 -1.39
N ALA A 134 24.68 -12.12 -2.21
CA ALA A 134 24.94 -10.98 -3.10
C ALA A 134 25.03 -9.64 -2.35
N GLY A 135 24.37 -9.53 -1.18
CA GLY A 135 24.40 -8.35 -0.33
C GLY A 135 23.35 -7.29 -0.72
N PRO A 136 23.54 -6.02 -0.31
CA PRO A 136 22.52 -4.97 -0.40
C PRO A 136 22.22 -4.51 -1.84
N THR A 137 22.97 -5.02 -2.82
CA THR A 137 22.76 -4.74 -4.25
C THR A 137 21.65 -5.61 -4.84
N HIS A 138 21.27 -6.71 -4.19
CA HIS A 138 20.23 -7.61 -4.70
C HIS A 138 18.83 -6.99 -4.57
N TYR A 139 17.99 -7.13 -5.61
CA TYR A 139 16.66 -6.54 -5.65
C TYR A 139 15.71 -7.10 -4.57
N PHE A 140 15.81 -8.40 -4.28
CA PHE A 140 14.84 -9.10 -3.43
C PHE A 140 14.82 -8.59 -1.99
N GLY A 141 15.99 -8.29 -1.40
CA GLY A 141 16.05 -7.75 -0.04
C GLY A 141 15.28 -6.43 0.08
N PHE A 142 15.35 -5.60 -0.96
CA PHE A 142 14.63 -4.34 -1.05
C PHE A 142 13.11 -4.54 -1.25
N VAL A 143 12.71 -5.43 -2.17
CA VAL A 143 11.28 -5.77 -2.37
C VAL A 143 10.65 -6.38 -1.11
N ARG A 144 11.39 -7.23 -0.38
CA ARG A 144 10.96 -7.82 0.89
C ARG A 144 10.73 -6.74 1.95
N GLN A 145 11.66 -5.79 2.07
CA GLN A 145 11.51 -4.65 2.98
C GLN A 145 10.30 -3.80 2.63
N LEU A 146 10.12 -3.46 1.34
CA LEU A 146 8.96 -2.70 0.87
C LEU A 146 7.64 -3.44 1.11
N SER A 147 7.62 -4.77 0.97
CA SER A 147 6.45 -5.59 1.27
C SER A 147 6.05 -5.52 2.74
N LEU A 148 7.02 -5.63 3.65
CA LEU A 148 6.79 -5.47 5.09
C LEU A 148 6.31 -4.05 5.42
N GLN A 149 6.96 -3.04 4.85
CA GLN A 149 6.60 -1.64 5.07
C GLN A 149 5.18 -1.35 4.59
N ALA A 150 4.85 -1.72 3.35
CA ALA A 150 3.53 -1.50 2.77
C ALA A 150 2.42 -2.20 3.57
N TYR A 151 2.65 -3.43 4.01
CA TYR A 151 1.67 -4.16 4.82
C TYR A 151 1.48 -3.55 6.20
N PHE A 152 2.56 -3.30 6.94
CA PHE A 152 2.47 -2.78 8.31
C PHE A 152 2.14 -1.29 8.41
N SER A 153 2.15 -0.55 7.29
CA SER A 153 1.56 0.80 7.21
C SER A 153 0.09 0.80 6.75
N SER A 154 -0.47 -0.37 6.41
CA SER A 154 -1.88 -0.50 6.01
C SER A 154 -2.80 -0.60 7.24
N GLU A 155 -4.07 -0.27 7.05
CA GLU A 155 -5.10 -0.49 8.09
C GLU A 155 -5.17 -1.95 8.53
N ILE A 156 -5.07 -2.90 7.58
CA ILE A 156 -5.07 -4.35 7.89
C ILE A 156 -3.87 -4.72 8.75
N GLY A 157 -2.67 -4.30 8.38
CA GLY A 157 -1.45 -4.58 9.13
C GLY A 157 -1.49 -3.98 10.53
N MET A 158 -1.88 -2.72 10.67
CA MET A 158 -1.89 -2.04 11.97
C MET A 158 -3.00 -2.54 12.90
N THR A 159 -4.22 -2.74 12.39
CA THR A 159 -5.40 -2.98 13.25
C THR A 159 -5.76 -4.46 13.42
N LYS A 160 -5.34 -5.33 12.48
CA LYS A 160 -5.67 -6.76 12.51
C LYS A 160 -4.45 -7.63 12.77
N ALA A 161 -3.32 -7.34 12.12
CA ALA A 161 -2.09 -8.12 12.32
C ALA A 161 -1.32 -7.69 13.57
N LEU A 162 -1.37 -6.40 13.91
CA LEU A 162 -0.75 -5.82 15.10
C LEU A 162 -1.81 -5.39 16.11
N ARG A 163 -1.36 -5.17 17.33
CA ARG A 163 -2.16 -4.58 18.39
C ARG A 163 -2.10 -3.06 18.31
N TYR A 164 -3.05 -2.48 17.60
CA TYR A 164 -3.19 -1.03 17.49
C TYR A 164 -3.68 -0.39 18.80
N VAL A 165 -3.01 0.70 19.20
CA VAL A 165 -3.52 1.63 20.23
C VAL A 165 -3.47 3.03 19.67
N MET A 166 -4.65 3.61 19.43
CA MET A 166 -4.78 4.93 18.82
C MET A 166 -4.05 6.03 19.59
N VAL A 167 -4.08 5.97 20.92
CA VAL A 167 -3.40 6.93 21.79
C VAL A 167 -2.57 6.15 22.81
N PRO A 168 -1.26 5.94 22.55
CA PRO A 168 -0.40 5.26 23.51
C PRO A 168 -0.35 6.08 24.80
N GLY A 169 -0.71 5.44 25.92
CA GLY A 169 -0.66 6.06 27.24
C GLY A 169 0.75 6.09 27.80
N LYS A 170 0.87 5.90 29.12
CA LYS A 170 2.17 5.82 29.80
C LYS A 170 3.02 4.69 29.21
N TRP A 171 4.29 4.97 28.95
CA TRP A 171 5.26 3.94 28.56
C TRP A 171 5.49 2.95 29.71
N VAL A 172 5.40 1.65 29.40
CA VAL A 172 5.65 0.55 30.33
C VAL A 172 6.69 -0.37 29.72
N GLY A 173 7.92 -0.32 30.23
CA GLY A 173 9.06 -1.05 29.66
C GLY A 173 9.00 -2.57 29.80
N CYS A 174 8.20 -3.09 30.74
CA CYS A 174 8.03 -4.52 30.94
C CYS A 174 6.54 -4.83 31.09
N VAL A 175 5.98 -5.55 30.11
CA VAL A 175 4.58 -6.00 30.11
C VAL A 175 4.60 -7.53 29.96
N PRO A 176 3.81 -8.27 30.74
CA PRO A 176 3.71 -9.72 30.57
C PRO A 176 3.23 -10.07 29.15
N LEU A 177 3.97 -10.92 28.45
CA LEU A 177 3.59 -11.41 27.12
C LEU A 177 2.71 -12.65 27.27
N SER A 178 1.46 -12.57 26.79
CA SER A 178 0.59 -13.75 26.75
C SER A 178 0.92 -14.63 25.53
N PRO A 179 0.79 -15.97 25.63
CA PRO A 179 0.96 -16.85 24.48
C PRO A 179 0.04 -16.44 23.31
N GLY A 180 0.60 -16.32 22.10
CA GLY A 180 -0.15 -15.93 20.90
C GLY A 180 -0.53 -14.44 20.83
N GLN A 181 -0.07 -13.61 21.77
CA GLN A 181 -0.32 -12.16 21.72
C GLN A 181 0.40 -11.51 20.52
N PRO A 182 -0.31 -10.77 19.65
CA PRO A 182 0.32 -10.03 18.56
C PRO A 182 1.30 -8.96 19.06
N ALA A 183 2.26 -8.61 18.21
CA ALA A 183 3.14 -7.47 18.43
C ALA A 183 2.35 -6.15 18.45
N TRP A 184 2.91 -5.13 19.10
CA TRP A 184 2.33 -3.79 19.11
C TRP A 184 2.70 -3.03 17.83
N GLY A 185 1.77 -2.24 17.31
CA GLY A 185 1.93 -1.38 16.14
C GLY A 185 1.60 0.07 16.43
#